data_AF-R8BNT9-F1
#
_entry.id   AF-R8BNT9-F1
#
_cell.length_a   1.000
_cell.length_b   1.000
_cell.length_c   1.000
_cell.angle_alpha   90.00
_cell.angle_beta   90.00
_cell.angle_gamma   90.00
#
_symmetry.space_group_name_H-M   'P 1'
#
loop_
_entity.id
_entity.type
_entity.pdbx_description
1 polymer ?
#
loop_
_entity_poly.entity_id
_entity_poly.type
_entity_poly.pdbx_seq_one_letter_code
_entity_poly.pdbx_strand_id
1 'polypeptide(L)'
;MISRVGLTAARRVAAKPSATFFSANLLRASAVSSLPAIQQTRGAATQKLTETDAQELLASQRRQRPTSPHLSIYAKDQTWFTASIWTRITGGIFSGGLYAYATAYLAAPLLGWHLESASIAAAVGALPFAIKGGLKFLIAWPFVFHLFNGIRHLVMDVGIGFTKKTLKTQGWAIWGASLLGGLYLGFIW
;
A
#
# COMPACT_ATOMS: atom_id res chain seq x y z
N MET A 1 -7.51 -28.80 -24.24
CA MET A 1 -6.99 -28.31 -22.93
C MET A 1 -7.57 -29.20 -21.83
N ILE A 2 -6.72 -29.97 -21.14
CA ILE A 2 -7.15 -30.83 -20.03
C ILE A 2 -7.55 -29.92 -18.85
N SER A 3 -8.80 -30.03 -18.39
CA SER A 3 -9.35 -29.26 -17.28
C SER A 3 -8.54 -29.49 -16.00
N ARG A 4 -7.87 -28.44 -15.51
CA ARG A 4 -7.06 -28.49 -14.27
C ARG A 4 -7.90 -28.82 -13.02
N VAL A 5 -9.22 -28.66 -13.11
CA VAL A 5 -10.19 -28.97 -12.03
C VAL A 5 -10.22 -30.47 -11.72
N GLY A 6 -10.13 -31.34 -12.74
CA GLY A 6 -10.16 -32.79 -12.54
C GLY A 6 -8.91 -33.31 -11.82
N LEU A 7 -7.74 -32.74 -12.12
CA LEU A 7 -6.46 -33.14 -11.54
C LEU A 7 -6.33 -32.76 -10.05
N THR A 8 -6.96 -31.67 -9.61
CA THR A 8 -6.92 -31.25 -8.21
C THR A 8 -7.84 -32.09 -7.32
N ALA A 9 -8.98 -32.52 -7.86
CA ALA A 9 -9.89 -33.44 -7.18
C ALA A 9 -9.24 -34.82 -6.95
N ALA A 10 -8.59 -35.37 -7.97
CA ALA A 10 -7.91 -36.67 -7.88
C ALA A 10 -6.79 -36.69 -6.82
N ARG A 11 -6.00 -35.60 -6.71
CA ARG A 11 -4.93 -35.49 -5.70
C ARG A 11 -5.44 -35.41 -4.26
N ARG A 12 -6.64 -34.82 -4.03
CA ARG A 12 -7.23 -34.75 -2.68
C ARG A 12 -7.74 -36.10 -2.19
N VAL A 13 -8.25 -36.94 -3.10
CA VAL A 13 -8.71 -38.30 -2.78
C VAL A 13 -7.52 -39.21 -2.45
N ALA A 14 -6.41 -39.08 -3.17
CA ALA A 14 -5.20 -39.86 -2.91
C ALA A 14 -4.52 -39.55 -1.56
N ALA A 15 -4.74 -38.35 -1.00
CA ALA A 15 -4.05 -37.90 0.21
C ALA A 15 -4.70 -38.38 1.53
N LYS A 16 -5.98 -38.77 1.53
CA LYS A 16 -6.71 -39.24 2.74
C LYS A 16 -7.81 -40.24 2.36
N PRO A 17 -7.51 -41.57 2.33
CA PRO A 17 -8.51 -42.58 2.02
C PRO A 17 -9.37 -42.87 3.26
N SER A 18 -10.56 -42.29 3.33
CA SER A 18 -11.54 -42.57 4.37
C SER A 18 -12.72 -43.34 3.78
N ALA A 19 -13.07 -44.49 4.39
CA ALA A 19 -14.10 -45.40 3.90
C ALA A 19 -15.50 -44.74 3.80
N THR A 20 -15.77 -43.72 4.62
CA THR A 20 -16.99 -42.90 4.58
C THR A 20 -17.05 -41.93 3.39
N PHE A 21 -15.91 -41.56 2.80
CA PHE A 21 -15.87 -40.75 1.58
C PHE A 21 -16.08 -41.59 0.31
N PHE A 22 -15.90 -42.91 0.39
CA PHE A 22 -16.12 -43.82 -0.75
C PHE A 22 -17.61 -44.06 -1.00
N SER A 23 -18.43 -44.29 0.02
CA SER A 23 -19.86 -44.62 -0.16
C SER A 23 -20.71 -43.46 -0.68
N ALA A 24 -20.51 -42.24 -0.16
CA ALA A 24 -21.26 -41.06 -0.60
C ALA A 24 -20.87 -40.57 -2.00
N ASN A 25 -19.62 -40.78 -2.43
CA ASN A 25 -19.14 -40.35 -3.74
C ASN A 25 -19.35 -41.39 -4.84
N LEU A 26 -19.45 -42.70 -4.52
CA LEU A 26 -19.76 -43.74 -5.52
C LEU A 26 -21.20 -43.65 -6.04
N LEU A 27 -22.16 -43.34 -5.15
CA LEU A 27 -23.56 -43.08 -5.54
C LEU A 27 -23.69 -41.78 -6.35
N ARG A 28 -22.86 -40.78 -6.04
CA ARG A 28 -22.82 -39.52 -6.80
C ARG A 28 -22.06 -39.66 -8.14
N ALA A 29 -21.08 -40.56 -8.24
CA ALA A 29 -20.34 -40.84 -9.47
C ALA A 29 -21.17 -41.64 -10.49
N SER A 30 -21.99 -42.60 -10.03
CA SER A 30 -22.90 -43.37 -10.88
C SER A 30 -24.09 -42.54 -11.40
N ALA A 31 -24.52 -41.51 -10.67
CA ALA A 31 -25.53 -40.55 -11.13
C ALA A 31 -25.00 -39.54 -12.16
N VAL A 32 -23.66 -39.35 -12.25
CA VAL A 32 -23.03 -38.43 -13.20
C VAL A 32 -22.64 -39.15 -14.50
N SER A 33 -22.42 -40.47 -14.47
CA SER A 33 -22.13 -41.27 -15.68
C SER A 33 -23.33 -41.45 -16.63
N SER A 34 -24.55 -41.16 -16.18
CA SER A 34 -25.77 -41.18 -17.01
C SER A 34 -26.12 -39.81 -17.61
N LEU A 35 -25.35 -38.77 -17.30
CA LEU A 35 -25.48 -37.49 -18.00
C LEU A 35 -24.74 -37.62 -19.34
N PRO A 36 -25.39 -37.31 -20.48
CA PRO A 36 -24.68 -37.26 -21.74
C PRO A 36 -23.51 -36.30 -21.54
N ALA A 37 -22.29 -36.74 -21.89
CA ALA A 37 -21.15 -35.85 -21.94
C ALA A 37 -21.49 -34.77 -22.97
N ILE A 38 -22.03 -33.65 -22.52
CA ILE A 38 -22.26 -32.47 -23.34
C ILE A 38 -20.86 -31.96 -23.68
N GLN A 39 -20.29 -32.53 -24.75
CA GLN A 39 -19.13 -32.01 -25.42
C GLN A 39 -19.59 -30.70 -26.05
N GLN A 40 -19.54 -29.63 -25.26
CA GLN A 40 -19.89 -28.30 -25.71
C GLN A 40 -18.80 -27.85 -26.71
N THR A 41 -18.97 -28.23 -27.97
CA THR A 41 -18.16 -27.74 -29.08
C THR A 41 -18.59 -26.30 -29.33
N ARG A 42 -17.98 -25.36 -28.61
CA ARG A 42 -18.13 -23.94 -28.94
C ARG A 42 -17.42 -23.69 -30.27
N GLY A 43 -18.19 -23.63 -31.36
CA GLY A 43 -17.71 -23.07 -32.61
C GLY A 43 -17.34 -21.61 -32.38
N ALA A 44 -16.06 -21.30 -32.36
CA ALA A 44 -15.60 -19.91 -32.38
C ALA A 44 -15.60 -19.47 -33.85
N ALA A 45 -16.60 -18.69 -34.25
CA ALA A 45 -16.59 -18.05 -35.56
C ALA A 45 -15.41 -17.07 -35.61
N THR A 46 -14.48 -17.28 -36.52
CA THR A 46 -13.37 -16.36 -36.75
C THR A 46 -13.73 -15.40 -37.87
N GLN A 47 -13.53 -14.10 -37.65
CA GLN A 47 -13.63 -13.09 -38.70
C GLN A 47 -12.22 -12.70 -39.13
N LYS A 48 -11.99 -12.56 -40.42
CA LYS A 48 -10.75 -11.94 -40.92
C LYS A 48 -10.87 -10.44 -40.69
N LEU A 49 -9.95 -9.89 -39.92
CA LEU A 49 -9.85 -8.46 -39.63
C LEU A 49 -8.58 -7.91 -40.24
N THR A 50 -8.60 -6.64 -40.63
CA THR A 50 -7.35 -5.92 -40.90
C THR A 50 -6.60 -5.72 -39.58
N GLU A 51 -5.28 -5.54 -39.64
CA GLU A 51 -4.47 -5.31 -38.44
C GLU A 51 -4.99 -4.10 -37.63
N THR A 52 -5.42 -3.04 -38.31
CA THR A 52 -5.98 -1.83 -37.68
C THR A 52 -7.25 -2.14 -36.90
N ASP A 53 -8.21 -2.84 -37.52
CA ASP A 53 -9.48 -3.20 -36.88
C ASP A 53 -9.25 -4.12 -35.67
N ALA A 54 -8.30 -5.05 -35.80
CA ALA A 54 -7.92 -5.94 -34.69
C ALA A 54 -7.35 -5.15 -33.50
N GLN A 55 -6.49 -4.14 -33.75
CA GLN A 55 -5.95 -3.30 -32.68
C GLN A 55 -7.04 -2.44 -32.02
N GLU A 56 -7.96 -1.90 -32.79
CA GLU A 56 -9.09 -1.11 -32.28
C GLU A 56 -10.00 -1.96 -31.39
N LEU A 57 -10.36 -3.18 -31.83
CA LEU A 57 -11.14 -4.12 -31.04
C LEU A 57 -10.42 -4.55 -29.76
N LEU A 58 -9.12 -4.79 -29.82
CA LEU A 58 -8.34 -5.10 -28.61
C LEU A 58 -8.28 -3.90 -27.65
N ALA A 59 -8.17 -2.68 -28.18
CA ALA A 59 -8.19 -1.47 -27.36
C ALA A 59 -9.57 -1.28 -26.68
N SER A 60 -10.67 -1.48 -27.42
CA SER A 60 -12.03 -1.37 -26.86
C SER A 60 -12.28 -2.42 -25.78
N GLN A 61 -11.85 -3.67 -26.00
CA GLN A 61 -11.91 -4.74 -25.00
C GLN A 61 -11.04 -4.43 -23.78
N ARG A 62 -9.82 -3.90 -23.95
CA ARG A 62 -8.92 -3.56 -22.82
C ARG A 62 -9.52 -2.48 -21.93
N ARG A 63 -10.25 -1.50 -22.50
CA ARG A 63 -10.96 -0.46 -21.75
C ARG A 63 -12.10 -1.00 -20.89
N GLN A 64 -12.72 -2.10 -21.28
CA GLN A 64 -13.82 -2.74 -20.54
C GLN A 64 -13.33 -3.70 -19.43
N ARG A 65 -12.03 -3.99 -19.35
CA ARG A 65 -11.49 -4.88 -18.31
C ARG A 65 -11.46 -4.14 -16.97
N PRO A 66 -12.17 -4.62 -15.93
CA PRO A 66 -12.10 -3.99 -14.63
C PRO A 66 -10.71 -4.19 -14.02
N THR A 67 -10.25 -3.20 -13.27
CA THR A 67 -9.07 -3.33 -12.43
C THR A 67 -9.44 -4.12 -11.18
N SER A 68 -8.63 -5.11 -10.80
CA SER A 68 -8.85 -5.83 -9.55
C SER A 68 -8.67 -4.86 -8.37
N PRO A 69 -9.50 -4.96 -7.32
CA PRO A 69 -9.33 -4.15 -6.12
C PRO A 69 -7.94 -4.42 -5.51
N HIS A 70 -7.26 -3.36 -5.04
CA HIS A 70 -5.89 -3.44 -4.52
C HIS A 70 -5.81 -2.88 -3.10
N LEU A 71 -5.67 -1.56 -2.94
CA LEU A 71 -5.48 -0.88 -1.65
C LEU A 71 -6.70 -0.99 -0.72
N SER A 72 -7.89 -1.17 -1.31
CA SER A 72 -9.15 -1.30 -0.56
C SER A 72 -9.28 -2.65 0.14
N ILE A 73 -8.67 -3.71 -0.38
CA ILE A 73 -8.80 -5.07 0.14
C ILE A 73 -7.52 -5.61 0.80
N TYR A 74 -6.38 -4.93 0.61
CA TYR A 74 -5.13 -5.36 1.21
C TYR A 74 -5.12 -5.14 2.73
N ALA A 75 -4.44 -6.02 3.45
CA ALA A 75 -4.27 -5.88 4.89
C ALA A 75 -3.60 -4.53 5.26
N LYS A 76 -4.16 -3.85 6.28
CA LYS A 76 -3.75 -2.49 6.64
C LYS A 76 -2.35 -2.44 7.26
N ASP A 77 -1.92 -3.52 7.92
CA ASP A 77 -0.58 -3.69 8.46
C ASP A 77 0.52 -3.57 7.38
N GLN A 78 0.23 -4.03 6.16
CA GLN A 78 1.17 -4.01 5.03
C GLN A 78 1.06 -2.76 4.16
N THR A 79 -0.04 -2.01 4.25
CA THR A 79 -0.25 -0.80 3.44
C THR A 79 -0.02 0.46 4.26
N TRP A 80 -0.83 0.69 5.29
CA TRP A 80 -0.87 1.95 6.03
C TRP A 80 0.10 2.02 7.22
N PHE A 81 0.34 0.89 7.88
CA PHE A 81 1.19 0.84 9.07
C PHE A 81 2.66 0.52 8.76
N THR A 82 3.04 0.55 7.48
CA THR A 82 4.44 0.40 7.07
C THR A 82 5.15 1.75 7.03
N ALA A 83 6.44 1.76 7.37
CA ALA A 83 7.21 3.00 7.36
C ALA A 83 7.39 3.61 5.96
N SER A 84 7.17 2.84 4.89
CA SER A 84 7.36 3.29 3.50
C SER A 84 6.37 4.39 3.10
N ILE A 85 5.06 4.23 3.37
CA ILE A 85 4.09 5.28 3.02
C ILE A 85 4.31 6.54 3.85
N TRP A 86 4.66 6.36 5.12
CA TRP A 86 4.91 7.48 6.03
C TRP A 86 6.15 8.27 5.65
N THR A 87 7.24 7.65 5.16
CA THR A 87 8.37 8.42 4.61
C THR A 87 7.95 9.29 3.42
N ARG A 88 7.04 8.80 2.56
CA ARG A 88 6.52 9.62 1.45
C ARG A 88 5.68 10.78 1.96
N ILE A 89 4.78 10.52 2.92
CA ILE A 89 3.92 11.54 3.52
C ILE A 89 4.77 12.60 4.23
N THR A 90 5.68 12.21 5.12
CA THR A 90 6.54 13.15 5.85
C THR A 90 7.48 13.91 4.93
N GLY A 91 8.04 13.24 3.91
CA GLY A 91 8.84 13.90 2.88
C GLY A 91 8.02 14.94 2.10
N GLY A 92 6.81 14.58 1.67
CA GLY A 92 5.87 15.50 1.01
C GLY A 92 5.48 16.69 1.89
N ILE A 93 5.27 16.48 3.20
CA ILE A 93 5.02 17.56 4.17
C ILE A 93 6.20 18.54 4.21
N PHE A 94 7.44 18.07 4.29
CA PHE A 94 8.60 18.97 4.34
C PHE A 94 8.89 19.65 3.01
N SER A 95 8.85 18.93 1.89
CA SER A 95 9.04 19.53 0.58
C SER A 95 7.94 20.54 0.27
N GLY A 96 6.68 20.15 0.46
CA GLY A 96 5.53 21.03 0.26
C GLY A 96 5.54 22.22 1.21
N GLY A 97 5.86 22.00 2.49
CA GLY A 97 5.99 23.05 3.49
C GLY A 97 7.11 24.04 3.17
N LEU A 98 8.26 23.56 2.71
CA LEU A 98 9.38 24.40 2.27
C LEU A 98 8.96 25.30 1.11
N TYR A 99 8.35 24.74 0.05
CA TYR A 99 7.92 25.52 -1.09
C TYR A 99 6.80 26.51 -0.71
N ALA A 100 5.80 26.06 0.04
CA ALA A 100 4.71 26.92 0.50
C ALA A 100 5.23 28.09 1.34
N TYR A 101 6.12 27.81 2.30
CA TYR A 101 6.72 28.85 3.13
C TYR A 101 7.59 29.80 2.32
N ALA A 102 8.47 29.30 1.44
CA ALA A 102 9.33 30.13 0.62
C ALA A 102 8.52 31.05 -0.32
N THR A 103 7.48 30.52 -0.96
CA THR A 103 6.58 31.32 -1.81
C THR A 103 5.79 32.34 -0.99
N ALA A 104 5.25 31.96 0.16
CA ALA A 104 4.54 32.89 1.04
C ALA A 104 5.46 33.99 1.56
N TYR A 105 6.69 33.65 1.95
CA TYR A 105 7.72 34.60 2.39
C TYR A 105 8.07 35.59 1.28
N LEU A 106 8.21 35.13 0.04
CA LEU A 106 8.45 36.00 -1.11
C LEU A 106 7.27 36.95 -1.39
N ALA A 107 6.04 36.48 -1.23
CA ALA A 107 4.83 37.29 -1.41
C ALA A 107 4.53 38.21 -0.22
N ALA A 108 5.16 37.99 0.94
CA ALA A 108 4.83 38.65 2.20
C ALA A 108 4.85 40.20 2.12
N PRO A 109 5.83 40.86 1.48
CA PRO A 109 5.84 42.32 1.37
C PRO A 109 4.68 42.89 0.54
N LEU A 110 4.19 42.13 -0.45
CA LEU A 110 3.09 42.55 -1.32
C LEU A 110 1.73 42.44 -0.62
N LEU A 111 1.62 41.52 0.34
CA LEU A 111 0.38 41.19 1.05
C LEU A 111 0.34 41.78 2.47
N GLY A 112 1.41 42.44 2.90
CA GLY A 112 1.56 42.96 4.26
C GLY A 112 1.65 41.86 5.33
N TRP A 113 2.17 40.67 4.98
CA TRP A 113 2.35 39.57 5.92
C TRP A 113 3.69 39.67 6.65
N HIS A 114 3.70 39.27 7.93
CA HIS A 114 4.89 39.22 8.76
C HIS A 114 5.32 37.76 8.99
N LEU A 115 6.13 37.24 8.07
CA LEU A 115 6.63 35.86 8.08
C LEU A 115 8.11 35.75 8.50
N GLU A 116 8.68 36.82 9.06
CA GLU A 116 10.03 36.80 9.58
C GLU A 116 10.11 35.88 10.81
N SER A 117 11.28 35.27 11.04
CA SER A 117 11.47 34.33 12.15
C SER A 117 11.10 34.92 13.52
N ALA A 118 11.34 36.22 13.73
CA ALA A 118 10.96 36.92 14.95
C ALA A 118 9.43 37.01 15.14
N SER A 119 8.70 37.34 14.08
CA SER A 119 7.23 37.43 14.07
C SER A 119 6.59 36.08 14.38
N ILE A 120 7.09 35.02 13.73
CA ILE A 120 6.61 33.64 13.96
C ILE A 120 6.96 33.17 15.37
N ALA A 121 8.18 33.43 15.85
CA ALA A 121 8.60 33.04 17.20
C ALA A 121 7.77 33.75 18.28
N ALA A 122 7.45 35.04 18.11
CA ALA A 122 6.58 35.78 19.02
C ALA A 122 5.16 35.21 19.01
N ALA A 123 4.59 34.97 17.83
CA ALA A 123 3.24 34.42 17.68
C ALA A 123 3.11 33.04 18.33
N VAL A 124 4.04 32.12 18.07
CA VAL A 124 4.03 30.77 18.66
C VAL A 124 4.41 30.81 20.15
N GLY A 125 5.32 31.70 20.54
CA GLY A 125 5.77 31.86 21.92
C GLY A 125 4.67 32.28 22.89
N ALA A 126 3.71 33.08 22.41
CA ALA A 126 2.54 33.55 23.16
C ALA A 126 1.46 32.47 23.37
N LEU A 127 1.53 31.33 22.69
CA LEU A 127 0.52 30.28 22.81
C LEU A 127 0.63 29.53 24.15
N PRO A 128 -0.50 29.01 24.68
CA PRO A 128 -0.49 28.12 25.83
C PRO A 128 0.46 26.94 25.65
N PHE A 129 1.08 26.49 26.74
CA PHE A 129 2.11 25.43 26.73
C PHE A 129 1.70 24.21 25.90
N ALA A 130 0.47 23.71 26.10
CA ALA A 130 -0.04 22.54 25.38
C ALA A 130 -0.15 22.77 23.86
N ILE A 131 -0.62 23.95 23.43
CA ILE A 131 -0.78 24.29 22.01
C ILE A 131 0.58 24.48 21.37
N LYS A 132 1.47 25.25 22.01
CA LYS A 132 2.85 25.45 21.55
C LYS A 132 3.59 24.13 21.40
N GLY A 133 3.52 23.27 22.42
CA GLY A 133 4.14 21.95 22.40
C GLY A 133 3.54 21.03 21.34
N GLY A 134 2.22 21.08 21.14
CA GLY A 134 1.54 20.35 20.07
C GLY A 134 1.99 20.77 18.68
N LEU A 135 2.09 22.08 18.40
CA LEU A 135 2.60 22.59 17.12
C LEU A 135 4.05 22.17 16.86
N LYS A 136 4.91 22.28 17.89
CA LYS A 136 6.29 21.80 17.81
C LYS A 136 6.35 20.30 17.53
N PHE A 137 5.53 19.50 18.22
CA PHE A 137 5.43 18.06 18.00
C PHE A 137 4.99 17.71 16.57
N LEU A 138 3.99 18.40 16.03
CA LEU A 138 3.47 18.16 14.67
C LEU A 138 4.53 18.40 13.58
N ILE A 139 5.54 19.22 13.85
CA ILE A 139 6.68 19.45 12.95
C ILE A 139 7.84 18.50 13.29
N ALA A 140 8.12 18.30 14.57
CA ALA A 140 9.26 17.49 15.02
C ALA A 140 9.07 15.99 14.76
N TRP A 141 7.90 15.43 15.06
CA TRP A 141 7.61 14.02 14.82
C TRP A 141 7.84 13.57 13.38
N PRO A 142 7.25 14.22 12.34
CA PRO A 142 7.48 13.80 10.97
C PRO A 142 8.95 13.97 10.57
N PHE A 143 9.68 14.95 11.12
CA PHE A 143 11.10 15.14 10.86
C PHE A 143 11.91 13.95 11.38
N VAL A 144 11.75 13.61 12.66
CA VAL A 144 12.48 12.50 13.29
C VAL A 144 12.10 11.16 12.62
N PHE A 145 10.83 10.96 12.28
CA PHE A 145 10.38 9.79 11.53
C PHE A 145 11.08 9.69 10.17
N HIS A 146 11.07 10.78 9.38
CA HIS A 146 11.67 10.79 8.05
C HIS A 146 13.18 10.55 8.12
N LEU A 147 13.86 11.14 9.11
CA LEU A 147 15.29 10.97 9.34
C LEU A 147 15.63 9.50 9.64
N PHE A 148 15.00 8.89 10.64
CA PHE A 148 15.33 7.51 11.03
C PHE A 148 14.93 6.49 9.97
N ASN A 149 13.77 6.65 9.33
CA ASN A 149 13.43 5.75 8.22
C ASN A 149 14.31 6.02 6.98
N GLY A 150 14.77 7.25 6.76
CA GLY A 150 15.76 7.59 5.74
C GLY A 150 17.09 6.86 5.96
N ILE A 151 17.62 6.86 7.19
CA ILE A 151 18.81 6.08 7.54
C ILE A 151 18.59 4.59 7.26
N ARG A 152 17.43 4.05 7.63
CA ARG A 152 17.07 2.66 7.31
C ARG A 152 17.06 2.41 5.80
N HIS A 153 16.55 3.34 4.99
CA HIS A 153 16.58 3.24 3.53
C HIS A 153 18.01 3.22 2.99
N LEU A 154 18.89 4.11 3.47
CA LEU A 154 20.30 4.12 3.08
C LEU A 154 21.02 2.80 3.43
N VAL A 155 20.69 2.20 4.58
CA VAL A 155 21.19 0.86 4.96
C VAL A 155 20.64 -0.24 4.04
N MET A 156 19.40 -0.12 3.58
CA MET A 156 18.81 -1.05 2.61
C MET A 156 19.42 -0.89 1.22
N ASP A 157 19.79 0.31 0.81
CA ASP A 157 20.40 0.60 -0.48
C ASP A 157 21.77 -0.09 -0.64
N VAL A 158 22.48 -0.32 0.47
CA VAL A 158 23.71 -1.13 0.51
C VAL A 158 23.47 -2.64 0.69
N GLY A 159 22.22 -3.11 0.59
CA GLY A 159 21.88 -4.54 0.61
C GLY A 159 21.62 -5.16 1.99
N ILE A 160 21.46 -4.36 3.05
CA ILE A 160 21.37 -4.85 4.43
C ILE A 160 19.94 -4.80 4.99
N GLY A 161 19.55 -5.83 5.76
CA GLY A 161 18.36 -5.77 6.63
C GLY A 161 17.03 -6.22 6.01
N PHE A 162 17.06 -7.02 4.95
CA PHE A 162 15.86 -7.44 4.19
C PHE A 162 15.07 -8.61 4.79
N THR A 163 15.49 -9.21 5.90
CA THR A 163 14.71 -10.30 6.52
C THR A 163 13.40 -9.77 7.08
N LYS A 164 12.32 -10.57 7.00
CA LYS A 164 10.99 -10.17 7.53
C LYS A 164 11.04 -9.77 9.01
N LYS A 165 11.84 -10.48 9.81
CA LYS A 165 12.04 -10.18 11.24
C LYS A 165 12.68 -8.80 11.40
N THR A 166 13.80 -8.55 10.70
CA THR A 166 14.50 -7.26 10.73
C THR A 166 13.59 -6.11 10.30
N LEU A 167 12.85 -6.27 9.20
CA LEU A 167 11.93 -5.25 8.70
C LEU A 167 10.86 -4.87 9.72
N LYS A 168 10.25 -5.86 10.40
CA LYS A 168 9.24 -5.62 11.44
C LYS A 168 9.85 -4.94 12.66
N THR A 169 10.99 -5.43 13.15
CA THR A 169 11.67 -4.85 14.33
C THR A 169 12.09 -3.41 14.06
N GLN A 170 12.72 -3.13 12.92
CA GLN A 170 13.11 -1.77 12.54
C GLN A 170 11.90 -0.86 12.37
N GLY A 171 10.80 -1.35 11.78
CA GLY A 171 9.57 -0.57 11.63
C GLY A 171 9.04 -0.08 12.99
N TRP A 172 8.91 -0.98 13.96
CA TRP A 172 8.47 -0.61 15.32
C TRP A 172 9.48 0.28 16.05
N ALA A 173 10.78 0.04 15.87
CA ALA A 173 11.82 0.88 16.45
C ALA A 173 11.75 2.33 15.94
N ILE A 174 11.51 2.53 14.63
CA ILE A 174 11.34 3.86 14.03
C ILE A 174 10.09 4.55 14.57
N TRP A 175 8.96 3.85 14.66
CA TRP A 175 7.74 4.39 15.26
C TRP A 175 7.98 4.86 16.70
N GLY A 176 8.57 4.01 17.54
CA GLY A 176 8.87 4.35 18.94
C GLY A 176 9.85 5.52 19.05
N ALA A 177 10.99 5.45 18.35
CA ALA A 177 12.03 6.47 18.42
C ALA A 177 11.54 7.83 17.90
N SER A 178 10.73 7.85 16.83
CA SER A 178 10.18 9.09 16.29
C SER A 178 9.13 9.72 17.21
N LEU A 179 8.23 8.92 17.81
CA LEU A 179 7.26 9.44 18.78
C LEU A 179 7.95 10.03 20.01
N LEU A 180 8.92 9.31 20.59
CA LEU A 180 9.67 9.79 21.74
C LEU A 180 10.50 11.05 21.40
N GLY A 181 11.22 11.03 20.27
CA GLY A 181 11.99 12.19 19.82
C GLY A 181 11.12 13.40 19.51
N GLY A 182 9.97 13.20 18.86
CA GLY A 182 9.00 14.25 18.60
C GLY A 182 8.43 14.85 19.88
N LEU A 183 8.04 14.01 20.86
CA LEU A 183 7.52 14.49 22.15
C LEU A 183 8.56 15.28 22.94
N TYR A 184 9.80 14.80 22.96
CA TYR A 184 10.93 15.49 23.58
C TYR A 184 11.14 16.88 22.96
N LEU A 185 11.22 16.95 21.63
CA LEU A 185 11.37 18.21 20.89
C LEU A 185 10.12 19.11 20.94
N GLY A 186 8.96 18.54 21.23
CA GLY A 186 7.71 19.28 21.36
C GLY A 186 7.59 19.99 22.70
N PHE A 187 7.82 19.26 23.78
CA PHE A 187 7.39 19.66 25.12
C PHE A 187 8.54 19.89 26.11
N ILE A 188 9.75 19.39 25.85
CA ILE A 188 10.87 19.43 26.81
C ILE A 188 11.94 20.42 26.38
N TRP A 189 12.35 20.35 25.12
CA TRP A 189 13.22 21.33 24.46
C TRP A 189 12.34 22.26 23.63
#